data_AF-A0A0F9CG43-F1
#
_entry.id   AF-A0A0F9CG43-F1
#
_cell.length_a   1.000
_cell.length_b   1.000
_cell.length_c   1.000
_cell.angle_alpha   90.00
_cell.angle_beta   90.00
_cell.angle_gamma   90.00
#
_symmetry.space_group_name_H-M   'P 1'
#
loop_
_entity.id
_entity.type
_entity.pdbx_description
1 polymer ?
#
loop_
_entity_poly.entity_id
_entity_poly.type
_entity_poly.pdbx_seq_one_letter_code
_entity_poly.pdbx_strand_id
1 'polypeptide(L)' 'MSRILSNWIDSYLEYTEESEPAETYRLWCAIVTISAVLQRKCVFHWGALTFYPNVFVVLVGPPAARKGTAMDQA' A
#
# COMPACT_ATOMS: atom_id res chain seq x y z
N MET A 1 21.08 -10.22 -8.89
CA MET A 1 20.15 -10.83 -7.92
C MET A 1 18.79 -10.92 -8.60
N SER A 2 18.21 -12.11 -8.74
CA SER A 2 16.87 -12.29 -9.31
C SER A 2 15.80 -11.89 -8.29
N ARG A 3 14.62 -11.48 -8.77
CA ARG A 3 13.47 -11.24 -7.89
C ARG A 3 13.00 -12.59 -7.30
N ILE A 4 12.68 -12.61 -6.01
CA ILE A 4 12.10 -13.79 -5.34
C ILE A 4 10.62 -13.94 -5.69
N LEU A 5 9.89 -12.82 -5.71
CA LEU A 5 8.45 -12.75 -5.99
C LEU A 5 8.22 -12.16 -7.38
N SER A 6 7.24 -12.70 -8.12
CA SER A 6 6.80 -12.17 -9.41
C SER A 6 6.06 -10.85 -9.25
N ASN A 7 5.15 -10.77 -8.27
CA ASN A 7 4.45 -9.56 -7.87
C ASN A 7 4.40 -9.47 -6.33
N TRP A 8 5.01 -8.43 -5.77
CA TRP A 8 5.06 -8.22 -4.33
C TRP A 8 3.68 -7.86 -3.73
N ILE A 9 2.84 -7.13 -4.46
CA ILE A 9 1.51 -6.72 -3.99
C ILE A 9 0.61 -7.96 -3.86
N ASP A 10 0.56 -8.79 -4.90
CA ASP A 10 -0.26 -10.01 -4.89
C ASP A 10 0.19 -10.95 -3.76
N SER A 11 1.50 -11.16 -3.61
CA SER A 11 2.05 -11.96 -2.50
C SER A 11 1.75 -11.36 -1.12
N TYR A 12 1.70 -10.03 -0.98
CA TYR A 12 1.30 -9.39 0.28
C TYR A 12 -0.19 -9.60 0.57
N LEU A 13 -1.06 -9.55 -0.44
CA LEU A 13 -2.49 -9.80 -0.28
C LEU A 13 -2.78 -11.25 0.10
N GLU A 14 -2.08 -12.21 -0.52
CA GLU A 14 -2.12 -13.63 -0.17
C GLU A 14 -1.61 -13.86 1.26
N TYR A 15 -0.46 -13.28 1.61
CA TYR A 15 0.11 -13.39 2.95
C TYR A 15 -0.82 -12.85 4.05
N THR A 16 -1.64 -11.85 3.72
CA THR A 16 -2.55 -11.18 4.67
C THR A 16 -4.01 -11.60 4.52
N GLU A 17 -4.30 -12.65 3.75
CA GLU A 17 -5.67 -13.08 3.43
C GLU A 17 -6.52 -13.33 4.69
N GLU A 18 -5.95 -14.03 5.67
CA GLU A 18 -6.59 -14.41 6.94
C GLU A 18 -6.67 -13.26 7.96
N SER A 19 -6.29 -12.04 7.58
CA SER A 19 -6.37 -10.89 8.48
C SER A 19 -7.76 -10.24 8.43
N GLU A 20 -8.21 -9.77 9.60
CA GLU A 20 -9.54 -9.19 9.79
C GLU A 20 -9.87 -7.93 8.95
N PRO A 21 -8.91 -7.03 8.62
CA PRO A 21 -9.21 -5.85 7.80
C PRO A 21 -9.64 -6.20 6.38
N ALA A 22 -10.54 -5.39 5.82
CA ALA A 22 -10.97 -5.51 4.43
C ALA A 22 -9.78 -5.52 3.45
N GLU A 23 -9.88 -6.31 2.39
CA GLU A 23 -8.84 -6.43 1.35
C GLU A 23 -8.40 -5.08 0.80
N THR A 24 -9.34 -4.14 0.62
CA THR A 24 -9.03 -2.79 0.16
C THR A 24 -8.02 -2.06 1.05
N TYR A 25 -8.10 -2.24 2.38
CA TYR A 25 -7.12 -1.63 3.30
C TYR A 25 -5.74 -2.25 3.12
N ARG A 26 -5.70 -3.58 2.95
CA ARG A 26 -4.46 -4.33 2.73
C ARG A 26 -3.81 -3.91 1.41
N LEU A 27 -4.58 -3.81 0.34
CA LEU A 27 -4.11 -3.33 -0.96
C LEU A 27 -3.47 -1.94 -0.86
N TRP A 28 -4.17 -0.99 -0.23
CA TRP A 28 -3.66 0.38 -0.10
C TRP A 28 -2.43 0.46 0.82
N CYS A 29 -2.35 -0.36 1.87
CA CYS A 29 -1.14 -0.50 2.68
C CYS A 29 0.05 -1.01 1.86
N ALA A 30 -0.17 -2.03 1.01
CA ALA A 30 0.88 -2.54 0.12
C ALA A 30 1.39 -1.47 -0.86
N ILE A 31 0.47 -0.71 -1.47
CA ILE A 31 0.80 0.37 -2.40
C ILE A 31 1.63 1.46 -1.71
N VAL A 32 1.20 1.92 -0.53
CA VAL A 32 1.93 2.93 0.25
C VAL A 32 3.31 2.43 0.67
N THR A 33 3.42 1.15 1.03
CA THR A 33 4.71 0.56 1.39
C THR A 33 5.69 0.65 0.23
N ILE A 34 5.31 0.23 -0.98
CA ILE A 34 6.16 0.35 -2.16
C ILE A 34 6.48 1.83 -2.46
N SER A 35 5.46 2.68 -2.43
CA SER A 35 5.58 4.13 -2.65
C SER A 35 6.66 4.76 -1.76
N ALA A 36 6.66 4.43 -0.47
CA ALA A 36 7.62 4.94 0.51
C ALA A 36 9.07 4.55 0.19
N VAL A 37 9.31 3.34 -0.33
CA VAL A 37 10.65 2.87 -0.72
C VAL A 37 11.08 3.41 -2.08
N LEU A 38 10.13 3.61 -3.01
CA LEU A 38 10.40 4.15 -4.34
C LEU A 38 10.84 5.62 -4.30
N GLN A 39 10.25 6.43 -3.41
CA GLN A 39 10.57 7.86 -3.28
C GLN A 39 10.51 8.59 -4.64
N ARG A 40 11.63 9.19 -5.10
CA ARG A 40 11.76 9.88 -6.40
C ARG A 40 12.49 9.05 -7.46
N LYS A 41 12.70 7.75 -7.23
CA LYS A 41 13.44 6.86 -8.16
C LYS A 41 12.60 6.42 -9.36
N CYS A 42 11.28 6.48 -9.24
CA CYS A 42 10.34 6.22 -10.32
C CYS A 42 9.57 7.49 -10.65
N VAL A 43 9.32 7.70 -11.94
CA VAL A 43 8.73 8.94 -12.45
C VAL A 43 7.73 8.60 -13.54
N PHE A 44 6.53 9.18 -13.44
CA PHE A 44 5.54 9.15 -14.50
C PHE A 44 5.47 10.54 -15.14
N HIS A 45 5.70 10.59 -16.45
CA HIS A 45 5.61 11.82 -17.23
C HIS A 45 4.22 11.88 -17.85
N TRP A 46 3.33 12.68 -17.25
CA TRP A 46 1.96 12.81 -17.72
C TRP A 46 1.71 14.23 -18.20
N GLY A 47 1.91 14.42 -19.51
CA GLY A 47 1.81 15.73 -20.14
C GLY A 47 2.88 16.68 -19.61
N ALA A 48 2.44 17.85 -19.13
CA ALA A 48 3.34 18.87 -18.58
C ALA A 48 3.75 18.61 -17.11
N LEU A 49 3.19 17.58 -16.47
CA LEU A 49 3.42 17.30 -15.05
C LEU A 49 4.23 16.01 -14.85
N THR A 50 5.11 16.08 -13.86
CA THR A 50 5.92 14.96 -13.41
C THR A 50 5.34 14.43 -12.11
N PHE A 51 4.90 13.17 -12.12
CA PHE A 51 4.35 12.51 -10.94
C PHE A 51 5.36 11.53 -10.36
N TYR A 52 5.53 11.62 -9.05
CA TYR A 52 6.27 10.65 -8.26
C TYR A 52 5.28 9.76 -7.53
N PRO A 53 5.59 8.48 -7.32
CA PRO A 53 4.68 7.56 -6.66
C PRO A 53 4.51 7.84 -5.17
N ASN A 54 5.08 8.91 -4.60
CA ASN A 54 4.89 9.29 -3.20
C ASN A 54 3.42 9.71 -2.97
N VAL A 55 2.66 8.85 -2.30
CA VAL A 55 1.23 9.03 -2.07
C VAL A 55 0.93 9.10 -0.58
N PHE A 56 -0.04 9.94 -0.22
CA PHE A 56 -0.63 9.99 1.11
C PHE A 56 -1.98 9.29 1.08
N VAL A 57 -2.20 8.32 1.97
CA VAL A 57 -3.39 7.48 1.99
C VAL A 57 -4.08 7.57 3.35
N VAL A 58 -5.40 7.70 3.31
CA VAL A 58 -6.27 7.69 4.49
C VAL A 58 -7.26 6.53 4.36
N LEU A 59 -7.30 5.65 5.36
CA LEU A 59 -8.23 4.52 5.40
C LEU A 59 -9.54 4.94 6.07
N VAL A 60 -10.65 4.86 5.33
CA VAL A 60 -11.98 5.29 5.80
C VAL A 60 -12.96 4.12 5.74
N GLY A 61 -13.81 3.98 6.76
CA GLY A 61 -14.84 2.95 6.80
C GLY A 61 -15.62 2.90 8.12
N PRO A 62 -16.61 2.01 8.23
CA PRO A 62 -17.52 1.94 9.37
C PRO A 62 -16.79 1.65 10.70
N PRO A 63 -17.42 1.91 11.85
CA PRO A 63 -16.92 1.46 13.16
C PRO A 63 -16.60 -0.05 13.14
N ALA A 64 -15.68 -0.48 14.01
CA ALA A 64 -15.19 -1.87 14.09
C ALA A 64 -14.49 -2.43 12.83
N ALA A 65 -14.24 -1.64 11.79
CA ALA A 65 -13.47 -2.06 10.60
C ALA A 65 -11.94 -2.18 10.82
N ARG A 66 -11.48 -2.35 12.06
CA ARG A 66 -10.06 -2.41 12.48
C ARG A 66 -9.15 -1.24 12.06
N LYS A 67 -9.70 -0.20 11.44
CA LYS A 67 -8.99 1.05 11.12
C LYS A 67 -8.36 1.73 12.34
N GLY A 68 -9.02 1.64 13.50
CA GLY A 68 -8.51 2.22 14.75
C GLY A 68 -7.31 1.46 15.28
N THR A 69 -7.42 0.13 15.40
CA THR A 69 -6.32 -0.74 15.86
C THR A 69 -5.07 -0.62 15.00
N ALA A 70 -5.23 -0.43 13.68
CA ALA A 70 -4.10 -0.24 12.78
C ALA A 70 -3.36 1.10 12.95
N MET A 71 -4.04 2.14 13.45
CA MET A 71 -3.45 3.46 13.72
C MET A 71 -2.99 3.62 15.17
N ASP A 72 -3.35 2.69 16.05
CA ASP A 72 -2.99 2.74 17.45
C ASP A 72 -1.48 2.55 17.60
N GLN A 73 -0.83 3.49 18.28
CA GLN A 73 0.59 3.42 18.57
C GLN A 73 0.73 2.56 19.84
N ALA A 74 1.16 1.31 19.68
CA ALA A 74 1.51 0.45 20.82
C ALA A 74 2.64 1.08 21.66
#